data_AF-A0A6A3TLB6-F1
#
_entry.id   AF-A0A6A3TLB6-F1
#
_cell.length_a   1.000
_cell.length_b   1.000
_cell.length_c   1.000
_cell.angle_alpha   90.00
_cell.angle_beta   90.00
_cell.angle_gamma   90.00
#
_symmetry.space_group_name_H-M   'P 1'
#
loop_
_entity.id
_entity.type
_entity.pdbx_description
1 polymer ?
#
loop_
_entity_poly.entity_id
_entity_poly.type
_entity_poly.pdbx_seq_one_letter_code
_entity_poly.pdbx_strand_id
1 'polypeptide(L)'
;MNMEDMIYDLVIDKRLRKEKVTREWIADQALVCHASPHADDNAPPPFAASQHWVSNFMTRRETNCSFNGILCGEINAWKESGGGDVQYTWGGNPRPPAVATVCEWTRRAWRATDSETVINSITAAGFSENPYDSIIARHDVYGERFLNSWTTSDAESEADTLNVGEIDDALGEVTILHEE
;
A
#
# COMPACT_ATOMS: atom_id res chain seq x y z
N MET A 1 21.70 12.28 -1.83
CA MET A 1 20.55 11.50 -2.30
C MET A 1 21.08 10.44 -3.25
N ASN A 2 20.79 9.16 -3.02
CA ASN A 2 21.27 8.09 -3.91
C ASN A 2 20.44 8.09 -5.20
N MET A 3 21.03 7.66 -6.31
CA MET A 3 20.35 7.47 -7.59
C MET A 3 19.09 6.59 -7.45
N GLU A 4 19.17 5.51 -6.68
CA GLU A 4 18.01 4.63 -6.46
C GLU A 4 16.87 5.36 -5.73
N ASP A 5 17.16 6.32 -4.85
CA ASP A 5 16.13 7.10 -4.15
C ASP A 5 15.46 8.08 -5.12
N MET A 6 16.24 8.78 -5.96
CA MET A 6 15.69 9.69 -6.97
C MET A 6 14.79 8.97 -7.98
N ILE A 7 15.18 7.77 -8.43
CA ILE A 7 14.37 6.96 -9.34
C ILE A 7 13.09 6.48 -8.64
N TYR A 8 13.18 6.16 -7.35
CA TYR A 8 12.02 5.74 -6.57
C TYR A 8 10.98 6.85 -6.48
N ASP A 9 11.37 8.08 -6.13
CA ASP A 9 10.45 9.21 -6.07
C ASP A 9 9.77 9.44 -7.42
N LEU A 10 10.53 9.34 -8.52
CA LEU A 10 10.01 9.46 -9.87
C LEU A 10 9.04 8.31 -10.24
N VAL A 11 9.28 7.10 -9.75
CA VAL A 11 8.36 5.95 -9.88
C VAL A 11 7.05 6.24 -9.14
N ILE A 12 7.11 6.78 -7.92
CA ILE A 12 5.95 7.15 -7.13
C ILE A 12 5.15 8.23 -7.86
N ASP A 13 5.77 9.34 -8.26
CA ASP A 13 5.12 10.42 -9.02
C ASP A 13 4.42 9.93 -10.30
N LYS A 14 5.06 9.00 -11.00
CA LYS A 14 4.51 8.42 -12.23
C LYS A 14 3.30 7.53 -11.94
N ARG A 15 3.35 6.75 -10.85
CA ARG A 15 2.22 5.94 -10.38
C ARG A 15 1.05 6.78 -9.89
N LEU A 16 1.33 7.88 -9.20
CA LEU A 16 0.31 8.82 -8.74
C LEU A 16 -0.45 9.45 -9.91
N ARG A 17 0.25 9.74 -11.01
CA ARG A 17 -0.35 10.18 -12.29
C ARG A 17 -1.07 9.07 -13.07
N LYS A 18 -1.14 7.85 -12.52
CA LYS A 18 -1.67 6.65 -13.19
C LYS A 18 -0.96 6.32 -14.51
N GLU A 19 0.28 6.77 -14.66
CA GLU A 19 1.10 6.45 -15.80
C GLU A 19 1.80 5.11 -15.60
N LYS A 20 1.90 4.33 -16.68
CA LYS A 20 2.56 3.03 -16.64
C LYS A 20 4.06 3.21 -16.39
N VAL A 21 4.55 2.62 -15.30
CA VAL A 21 5.98 2.47 -15.04
C VAL A 21 6.45 1.17 -15.70
N THR A 22 7.26 1.27 -16.76
CA THR A 22 7.83 0.08 -17.44
C THR A 22 9.27 -0.17 -16.99
N ARG A 23 9.74 -1.41 -17.20
CA ARG A 23 11.13 -1.80 -16.90
C ARG A 23 12.13 -1.04 -17.77
N GLU A 24 11.78 -0.76 -19.04
CA GLU A 24 12.64 0.08 -19.89
C GLU A 24 12.72 1.50 -19.35
N TRP A 25 11.59 2.08 -18.95
CA TRP A 25 11.58 3.43 -18.41
C TRP A 25 12.44 3.56 -17.15
N ILE A 26 12.40 2.59 -16.23
CA ILE A 26 13.28 2.58 -15.04
C ILE A 26 14.76 2.51 -15.45
N ALA A 27 15.09 1.69 -16.45
CA ALA A 27 16.46 1.58 -16.94
C ALA A 27 16.95 2.90 -17.54
N ASP A 28 16.11 3.59 -18.32
CA ASP A 28 16.42 4.88 -18.92
C ASP A 28 16.66 5.95 -17.84
N GLN A 29 15.81 6.01 -16.81
CA GLN A 29 15.99 6.95 -15.70
C GLN A 29 17.27 6.65 -14.90
N ALA A 30 17.62 5.39 -14.71
CA ALA A 30 18.86 5.01 -14.05
C ALA A 30 20.11 5.46 -14.82
N LEU A 31 20.09 5.35 -16.15
CA LEU A 31 21.17 5.84 -17.00
C LEU A 31 21.26 7.38 -16.95
N VAL A 32 20.13 8.08 -16.98
CA VAL A 32 20.09 9.55 -16.88
C VAL A 32 20.63 10.03 -15.53
N CYS A 33 20.20 9.41 -14.42
CA CYS A 33 20.68 9.75 -13.09
C CYS A 33 22.17 9.42 -12.90
N HIS A 34 22.69 8.34 -13.51
CA HIS A 34 24.12 8.01 -13.48
C HIS A 34 24.98 8.96 -14.34
N ALA A 35 24.44 9.43 -15.47
CA ALA A 35 25.12 10.36 -16.36
C ALA A 35 25.10 11.81 -15.85
N SER A 36 24.29 12.11 -14.81
CA SER A 36 24.28 13.42 -14.16
C SER A 36 25.65 13.70 -13.52
N PRO A 37 26.35 14.77 -13.90
CA PRO A 37 27.74 14.96 -13.56
C PRO A 37 27.93 15.16 -12.05
N HIS A 38 28.60 14.21 -11.40
CA HIS A 38 29.31 14.50 -10.16
C HIS A 38 30.48 15.42 -10.52
N ALA A 39 30.56 16.58 -9.86
CA ALA A 39 31.55 17.63 -10.11
C ALA A 39 32.99 17.25 -9.68
N ASP A 40 33.36 15.97 -9.74
CA ASP A 40 34.63 15.46 -9.28
C ASP A 40 35.24 14.55 -10.37
N ASP A 41 36.50 14.79 -10.72
CA ASP A 41 37.24 14.26 -11.88
C ASP A 41 37.50 12.74 -11.86
N ASN A 42 36.75 11.99 -11.05
CA ASN A 42 36.74 10.53 -11.06
C ASN A 42 35.46 10.03 -11.73
N ALA A 43 35.54 9.77 -13.04
CA ALA A 43 34.46 9.13 -13.78
C ALA A 43 34.07 7.81 -13.06
N PRO A 44 32.82 7.68 -12.58
CA PRO A 44 32.37 6.45 -11.97
C PRO A 44 32.44 5.30 -12.98
N PRO A 45 32.60 4.04 -12.52
CA PRO A 45 32.59 2.87 -13.39
C PRO A 45 31.35 2.88 -14.31
N PRO A 46 31.46 2.33 -15.53
CA PRO A 46 30.32 2.27 -16.43
C PRO A 46 29.17 1.48 -15.79
N PHE A 47 28.09 2.19 -15.44
CA PHE A 47 26.87 1.60 -14.93
C PHE A 47 26.02 1.09 -16.10
N ALA A 48 25.59 -0.16 -16.00
CA ALA A 48 24.66 -0.75 -16.93
C ALA A 48 23.33 -1.03 -16.21
N ALA A 49 22.26 -0.36 -16.64
CA ALA A 49 20.90 -0.60 -16.19
C ALA A 49 20.34 -1.92 -16.78
N SER A 50 21.01 -3.03 -16.49
CA SER A 50 20.65 -4.35 -16.99
C SER A 50 19.26 -4.79 -16.49
N GLN A 51 18.61 -5.69 -17.23
CA GLN A 51 17.32 -6.25 -16.80
C GLN A 51 17.38 -6.91 -15.41
N HIS A 52 18.53 -7.49 -15.05
CA HIS A 52 18.77 -8.04 -13.72
C HIS A 52 18.84 -6.95 -12.64
N TRP A 53 19.53 -5.84 -12.93
CA TRP A 53 19.55 -4.68 -12.04
C TRP A 53 18.16 -4.09 -11.84
N VAL A 54 17.39 -3.88 -12.91
CA VAL A 54 16.01 -3.37 -12.83
C VAL A 54 15.12 -4.32 -12.03
N SER A 55 15.25 -5.64 -12.26
CA SER A 55 14.54 -6.64 -11.47
C SER A 55 14.88 -6.52 -9.99
N ASN A 56 16.16 -6.45 -9.64
CA ASN A 56 16.57 -6.33 -8.24
C ASN A 56 16.16 -4.99 -7.62
N PHE A 57 16.21 -3.89 -8.36
CA PHE A 57 15.72 -2.58 -7.93
C PHE A 57 14.22 -2.65 -7.60
N MET A 58 13.42 -3.22 -8.51
CA MET A 58 11.98 -3.42 -8.33
C MET A 58 11.69 -4.35 -7.16
N THR A 59 12.36 -5.51 -7.07
CA THR A 59 12.18 -6.42 -5.93
C THR A 59 12.51 -5.72 -4.63
N ARG A 60 13.68 -5.06 -4.51
CA ARG A 60 14.09 -4.38 -3.27
C ARG A 60 13.12 -3.28 -2.84
N ARG A 61 12.49 -2.56 -3.77
CA ARG A 61 11.69 -1.35 -3.45
C ARG A 61 10.18 -1.60 -3.47
N GLU A 62 9.69 -2.48 -4.33
CA GLU A 62 8.27 -2.89 -4.34
C GLU A 62 7.95 -3.82 -3.16
N THR A 63 8.85 -4.73 -2.78
CA THR A 63 8.59 -5.69 -1.69
C THR A 63 8.89 -5.14 -0.30
N ASN A 64 9.75 -4.11 -0.13
CA ASN A 64 10.17 -3.68 1.20
C ASN A 64 9.55 -2.35 1.69
N CYS A 65 8.97 -1.52 0.81
CA CYS A 65 8.51 -0.18 1.21
C CYS A 65 7.06 0.14 0.80
N SER A 66 6.39 -0.72 0.03
CA SER A 66 4.97 -0.55 -0.25
C SER A 66 4.12 -1.19 0.85
N PHE A 67 2.93 -0.65 1.11
CA PHE A 67 1.95 -1.25 2.02
C PHE A 67 1.79 -2.76 1.77
N ASN A 68 1.64 -3.14 0.49
CA ASN A 68 1.50 -4.54 0.09
C ASN A 68 2.78 -5.35 0.38
N GLY A 69 3.96 -4.80 0.14
CA GLY A 69 5.23 -5.45 0.43
C GLY A 69 5.41 -5.73 1.92
N ILE A 70 5.13 -4.74 2.76
CA ILE A 70 5.23 -4.84 4.22
C ILE A 70 4.20 -5.84 4.75
N LEU A 71 2.95 -5.76 4.28
CA LEU A 71 1.89 -6.70 4.67
C LEU A 71 2.20 -8.13 4.24
N CYS A 72 2.74 -8.33 3.03
CA CYS A 72 3.21 -9.64 2.58
C CYS A 72 4.33 -10.18 3.47
N GLY A 73 5.26 -9.33 3.91
CA GLY A 73 6.30 -9.68 4.87
C GLY A 73 5.73 -10.20 6.19
N GLU A 74 4.77 -9.47 6.78
CA GLU A 74 4.09 -9.89 8.02
C GLU A 74 3.36 -11.24 7.85
N ILE A 75 2.64 -11.42 6.74
CA ILE A 75 1.93 -12.67 6.44
C ILE A 75 2.90 -13.85 6.30
N ASN A 76 4.03 -13.66 5.64
CA ASN A 76 5.03 -14.72 5.46
C ASN A 76 5.73 -15.05 6.77
N ALA A 77 6.11 -14.04 7.57
CA ALA A 77 6.66 -14.24 8.91
C ALA A 77 5.69 -15.01 9.82
N TRP A 78 4.40 -14.71 9.74
CA TRP A 78 3.38 -15.48 10.44
C TRP A 78 3.34 -16.93 9.95
N LYS A 79 3.27 -17.20 8.65
CA LYS A 79 3.28 -18.58 8.11
C LYS A 79 4.51 -19.37 8.54
N GLU A 80 5.67 -18.71 8.59
CA GLU A 80 6.97 -19.31 8.92
C GLU A 80 7.22 -19.43 10.43
N SER A 81 6.41 -18.77 11.28
CA SER A 81 6.52 -18.80 12.75
C SER A 81 6.35 -20.18 13.40
N GLY A 82 5.99 -21.21 12.62
CA GLY A 82 6.19 -22.60 13.04
C GLY A 82 5.33 -23.07 14.21
N GLY A 83 4.07 -22.62 14.31
CA GLY A 83 3.03 -23.31 15.10
C GLY A 83 2.68 -22.73 16.48
N GLY A 84 3.18 -21.53 16.83
CA GLY A 84 2.67 -20.80 18.01
C GLY A 84 1.31 -20.16 17.75
N ASP A 85 1.23 -19.35 16.68
CA ASP A 85 0.03 -18.57 16.30
C ASP A 85 -0.66 -19.07 15.02
N VAL A 86 -0.08 -20.05 14.33
CA VAL A 86 -0.62 -20.63 13.10
C VAL A 86 -1.27 -21.96 13.42
N GLN A 87 -2.60 -21.98 13.44
CA GLN A 87 -3.34 -23.23 13.49
C GLN A 87 -3.56 -23.77 12.09
N TYR A 88 -3.52 -25.09 11.92
CA TYR A 88 -3.76 -25.72 10.64
C TYR A 88 -5.13 -26.40 10.61
N THR A 89 -5.77 -26.36 9.45
CA THR A 89 -6.93 -27.20 9.16
C THR A 89 -6.48 -28.65 9.01
N TRP A 90 -7.40 -29.60 9.11
CA TRP A 90 -7.13 -31.01 8.87
C TRP A 90 -6.47 -31.27 7.49
N GLY A 91 -6.74 -30.42 6.49
CA GLY A 91 -6.15 -30.48 5.17
C GLY A 91 -4.76 -29.85 5.03
N GLY A 92 -4.14 -29.39 6.13
CA GLY A 92 -2.81 -28.79 6.10
C GLY A 92 -2.77 -27.33 5.65
N ASN A 93 -3.91 -26.70 5.37
CA ASN A 93 -3.97 -25.25 5.13
C ASN A 93 -3.95 -24.47 6.45
N PRO A 94 -3.18 -23.37 6.55
CA PRO A 94 -3.27 -22.46 7.69
C PRO A 94 -4.70 -21.96 7.86
N ARG A 95 -5.19 -21.93 9.10
CA ARG A 95 -6.43 -21.26 9.47
C ARG A 95 -6.21 -19.74 9.43
N PRO A 96 -7.25 -18.96 9.15
CA PRO A 96 -7.14 -17.50 9.18
C PRO A 96 -6.58 -17.03 10.53
N PRO A 97 -5.65 -16.06 10.55
CA PRO A 97 -5.21 -15.42 11.77
C PRO A 97 -6.38 -14.65 12.42
N ALA A 98 -6.23 -14.31 13.70
CA ALA A 98 -7.22 -13.49 14.39
C ALA A 98 -7.33 -12.09 13.74
N VAL A 99 -8.53 -11.52 13.74
CA VAL A 99 -8.79 -10.18 13.19
C VAL A 99 -7.87 -9.14 13.83
N ALA A 100 -7.68 -9.20 15.14
CA ALA A 100 -6.78 -8.32 15.87
C ALA A 100 -5.35 -8.35 15.31
N THR A 101 -4.84 -9.54 14.99
CA THR A 101 -3.51 -9.73 14.38
C THR A 101 -3.43 -9.09 12.99
N VAL A 102 -4.46 -9.27 12.16
CA VAL A 102 -4.54 -8.65 10.83
C VAL A 102 -4.61 -7.13 10.94
N CYS A 103 -5.37 -6.59 11.89
CA CYS A 103 -5.43 -5.15 12.17
C CYS A 103 -4.07 -4.60 12.59
N GLU A 104 -3.31 -5.32 13.41
CA GLU A 104 -1.96 -4.91 13.79
C GLU A 104 -1.00 -4.89 12.60
N TRP A 105 -1.00 -5.93 11.75
CA TRP A 105 -0.19 -5.95 10.54
C TRP A 105 -0.54 -4.80 9.61
N THR A 106 -1.83 -4.53 9.45
CA THR A 106 -2.34 -3.42 8.63
C THR A 106 -1.86 -2.08 9.18
N ARG A 107 -1.99 -1.84 10.50
CA ARG A 107 -1.48 -0.61 11.14
C ARG A 107 0.03 -0.46 10.99
N ARG A 108 0.79 -1.55 11.14
CA ARG A 108 2.25 -1.55 10.99
C ARG A 108 2.65 -1.25 9.55
N ALA A 109 1.99 -1.87 8.57
CA ALA A 109 2.19 -1.60 7.15
C ALA A 109 1.88 -0.14 6.80
N TRP A 110 0.77 0.42 7.30
CA TRP A 110 0.46 1.85 7.13
C TRP A 110 1.50 2.77 7.75
N ARG A 111 1.96 2.48 8.98
CA ARG A 111 2.99 3.29 9.67
C ARG A 111 4.35 3.24 8.99
N ALA A 112 4.68 2.13 8.33
CA ALA A 112 5.94 1.93 7.66
C ALA A 112 5.92 2.37 6.18
N THR A 113 4.73 2.62 5.62
CA THR A 113 4.58 3.21 4.29
C THR A 113 4.88 4.71 4.37
N ASP A 114 5.55 5.23 3.35
CA ASP A 114 5.83 6.66 3.24
C ASP A 114 4.55 7.51 3.32
N SER A 115 4.59 8.55 4.16
CA SER A 115 3.39 9.35 4.48
C SER A 115 2.86 10.11 3.28
N GLU A 116 3.71 10.54 2.35
CA GLU A 116 3.29 11.20 1.12
C GLU A 116 2.54 10.23 0.21
N THR A 117 3.01 8.98 0.09
CA THR A 117 2.28 7.91 -0.63
C THR A 117 0.91 7.65 -0.01
N VAL A 118 0.83 7.60 1.32
CA VAL A 118 -0.44 7.41 2.05
C VAL A 118 -1.39 8.59 1.79
N ILE A 119 -0.93 9.82 1.99
CA ILE A 119 -1.73 11.05 1.78
C ILE A 119 -2.20 11.15 0.34
N ASN A 120 -1.34 10.85 -0.63
CA ASN A 120 -1.71 10.88 -2.05
C ASN A 120 -2.75 9.82 -2.39
N SER A 121 -2.70 8.63 -1.77
CA SER A 121 -3.71 7.59 -1.96
C SER A 121 -5.08 7.98 -1.36
N ILE A 122 -5.08 8.60 -0.17
CA ILE A 122 -6.28 9.15 0.49
C ILE A 122 -6.89 10.26 -0.37
N THR A 123 -6.04 11.16 -0.86
CA THR A 123 -6.44 12.26 -1.76
C THR A 123 -7.03 11.74 -3.07
N ALA A 124 -6.39 10.74 -3.68
CA ALA A 124 -6.87 10.11 -4.91
C ALA A 124 -8.20 9.37 -4.72
N ALA A 125 -8.48 8.87 -3.52
CA ALA A 125 -9.77 8.29 -3.15
C ALA A 125 -10.86 9.35 -2.89
N GLY A 126 -10.53 10.64 -3.00
CA GLY A 126 -11.48 11.74 -2.85
C GLY A 126 -11.63 12.26 -1.43
N PHE A 127 -10.69 11.95 -0.54
CA PHE A 127 -10.62 12.51 0.80
C PHE A 127 -9.66 13.70 0.84
N SER A 128 -9.84 14.58 1.80
CA SER A 128 -9.07 15.83 1.92
C SER A 128 -8.75 16.11 3.38
N GLU A 129 -7.71 16.90 3.61
CA GLU A 129 -7.32 17.33 4.96
C GLU A 129 -8.47 18.07 5.66
N ASN A 130 -9.17 18.93 4.92
CA ASN A 130 -10.43 19.49 5.35
C ASN A 130 -11.58 18.52 5.02
N PRO A 131 -12.31 17.96 6.01
CA PRO A 131 -13.34 16.95 5.75
C PRO A 131 -14.50 17.48 4.90
N TYR A 132 -14.76 18.79 4.90
CA TYR A 132 -15.81 19.41 4.08
C TYR A 132 -15.48 19.37 2.57
N ASP A 133 -14.20 19.27 2.21
CA ASP A 133 -13.77 19.23 0.81
C ASP A 133 -13.78 17.80 0.23
N SER A 134 -14.03 16.78 1.07
CA SER A 134 -14.04 15.39 0.66
C SER A 134 -15.28 15.08 -0.19
N ILE A 135 -15.13 14.23 -1.21
CA ILE A 135 -16.22 13.87 -2.14
C ILE A 135 -17.41 13.29 -1.38
N ILE A 136 -17.16 12.43 -0.39
CA ILE A 136 -18.20 11.79 0.42
C ILE A 136 -18.99 12.80 1.27
N ALA A 137 -18.37 13.89 1.73
CA ALA A 137 -19.03 14.93 2.51
C ALA A 137 -20.09 15.69 1.69
N ARG A 138 -19.96 15.69 0.36
CA ARG A 138 -20.90 16.32 -0.58
C ARG A 138 -22.05 15.39 -0.97
N HIS A 139 -22.02 14.13 -0.52
CA HIS A 139 -23.08 13.17 -0.78
C HIS A 139 -24.32 13.50 0.08
N ASP A 140 -25.49 13.57 -0.55
CA ASP A 140 -26.78 13.85 0.10
C ASP A 140 -27.18 12.83 1.18
N VAL A 141 -26.94 11.54 0.95
CA VAL A 141 -27.25 10.45 1.89
C VAL A 141 -26.18 10.29 2.98
N TYR A 142 -24.90 10.32 2.61
CA TYR A 142 -23.80 9.94 3.52
C TYR A 142 -23.01 11.11 4.09
N GLY A 143 -23.08 12.29 3.48
CA GLY A 143 -22.20 13.42 3.80
C GLY A 143 -22.37 13.94 5.22
N GLU A 144 -23.62 14.13 5.67
CA GLU A 144 -23.90 14.59 7.04
C GLU A 144 -23.41 13.58 8.09
N ARG A 145 -23.68 12.28 7.87
CA ARG A 145 -23.22 11.21 8.76
C ARG A 145 -21.70 11.13 8.82
N PHE A 146 -21.05 11.24 7.68
CA PHE A 146 -19.59 11.25 7.58
C PHE A 146 -18.99 12.40 8.37
N LEU A 147 -19.47 13.63 8.17
CA LEU A 147 -18.95 14.82 8.87
C LEU A 147 -19.12 14.73 10.38
N ASN A 148 -20.29 14.29 10.85
CA ASN A 148 -20.55 14.11 12.28
C ASN A 148 -19.59 13.10 12.92
N SER A 149 -19.37 11.95 12.27
CA SER A 149 -18.43 10.95 12.76
C SER A 149 -16.98 11.45 12.74
N TRP A 150 -16.59 12.19 11.70
CA TRP A 150 -15.25 12.76 11.56
C TRP A 150 -14.93 13.76 12.68
N THR A 151 -15.90 14.59 13.09
CA THR A 151 -15.70 15.55 14.20
C THR A 151 -15.77 14.91 15.59
N THR A 152 -16.36 13.71 15.71
CA THR A 152 -16.55 13.04 17.00
C THR A 152 -15.31 12.22 17.40
N SER A 153 -14.48 11.77 16.44
CA SER A 153 -13.33 10.89 16.73
C SER A 153 -12.21 11.55 17.55
N ASP A 154 -12.13 12.88 17.57
CA ASP A 154 -11.14 13.60 18.40
C ASP A 154 -11.54 13.68 19.88
N ALA A 155 -12.82 13.43 20.22
CA ALA A 155 -13.35 13.56 21.58
C ALA A 155 -13.49 12.22 22.32
N GLU A 156 -13.56 11.09 21.60
CA GLU A 156 -13.81 9.76 22.18
C GLU A 156 -12.84 8.72 21.61
N SER A 157 -11.57 8.79 22.02
CA SER A 157 -10.67 7.65 21.93
C SER A 157 -11.07 6.67 23.04
N GLU A 158 -11.88 5.64 22.72
CA GLU A 158 -11.72 4.23 23.12
C GLU A 158 -12.73 3.36 22.33
N ALA A 159 -12.24 2.27 21.74
CA ALA A 159 -13.00 1.23 21.01
C ALA A 159 -13.54 1.59 19.61
N ASP A 160 -12.64 1.70 18.64
CA ASP A 160 -12.97 1.57 17.22
C ASP A 160 -13.24 0.08 16.90
N THR A 161 -14.41 -0.41 17.32
CA THR A 161 -14.94 -1.69 16.86
C THR A 161 -15.45 -1.51 15.44
N LEU A 162 -14.56 -1.60 14.46
CA LEU A 162 -14.95 -1.91 13.09
C LEU A 162 -15.68 -3.27 13.13
N ASN A 163 -17.02 -3.25 13.21
CA ASN A 163 -17.84 -4.45 13.15
C ASN A 163 -17.87 -4.96 11.70
N VAL A 164 -16.77 -5.55 11.25
CA VAL A 164 -16.63 -6.14 9.91
C VAL A 164 -17.66 -7.25 9.67
N GLY A 165 -18.23 -7.83 10.74
CA GLY A 165 -19.29 -8.83 10.65
C GLY A 165 -20.57 -8.34 9.97
N GLU A 166 -20.89 -7.04 10.05
CA GLU A 166 -22.10 -6.47 9.42
C GLU A 166 -21.95 -6.29 7.89
N ILE A 167 -20.72 -6.32 7.37
CA ILE A 167 -20.44 -6.19 5.93
C ILE A 167 -20.54 -7.55 5.22
N ASP A 168 -20.28 -8.66 5.92
CA ASP A 168 -20.31 -10.02 5.36
C ASP A 168 -21.74 -10.49 5.05
N ASP A 169 -22.71 -10.10 5.89
CA ASP A 169 -24.12 -10.45 5.73
C ASP A 169 -24.77 -9.84 4.47
N ALA A 170 -24.16 -8.81 3.86
CA ALA A 170 -24.68 -8.16 2.65
C ALA A 170 -24.27 -8.85 1.33
N LEU A 171 -23.34 -9.81 1.36
CA LEU A 171 -22.82 -10.49 0.16
C LEU A 171 -23.35 -11.92 -0.03
N GLY A 172 -24.23 -12.39 0.85
CA GLY A 172 -24.81 -13.74 0.83
C GLY A 172 -26.02 -13.95 -0.09
N GLU A 173 -26.65 -12.91 -0.63
CA GLU A 173 -27.87 -13.03 -1.47
C GLU A 173 -27.69 -12.58 -2.93
N VAL A 174 -26.63 -13.05 -3.60
CA VAL A 174 -26.64 -13.13 -5.08
C VAL A 174 -26.98 -14.56 -5.48
N THR A 175 -28.27 -14.85 -5.57
CA THR A 175 -28.75 -16.05 -6.26
C THR A 175 -28.53 -15.85 -7.75
N ILE A 176 -27.53 -16.53 -8.32
CA ILE A 176 -27.39 -16.66 -9.78
C ILE A 176 -28.52 -17.58 -10.23
N LEU A 177 -29.61 -16.98 -10.71
CA LEU A 177 -30.64 -17.72 -11.45
C LEU A 177 -30.02 -18.17 -12.77
N HIS A 178 -29.83 -19.48 -12.94
CA HIS A 178 -29.60 -20.10 -14.24
C HIS A 178 -30.94 -20.06 -15.00
N GLU A 179 -31.00 -19.29 -16.09
CA GLU A 179 -32.03 -19.48 -17.12
C GLU A 179 -31.62 -20.67 -18.01
N GLU A 180 -32.60 -21.54 -18.25
CA GLU A 180 -32.55 -22.76 -19.07
C GLU A 180 -32.54 -22.45 -20.58
#